data_AF-A0AAW2VPM0-F1
#
_entry.id   AF-A0AAW2VPM0-F1
#
_cell.length_a   1.000
_cell.length_b   1.000
_cell.length_c   1.000
_cell.angle_alpha   90.00
_cell.angle_beta   90.00
_cell.angle_gamma   90.00
#
_symmetry.space_group_name_H-M   'P 1'
#
loop_
_entity.id
_entity.type
_entity.pdbx_description
1 polymer ?
#
loop_
_entity_poly.entity_id
_entity_poly.type
_entity_poly.pdbx_seq_one_letter_code
_entity_poly.pdbx_strand_id
1 'polypeptide(L)'
;MSASFAAWDKSSTKERAGYGNGLAFFLAPIDFQIPPNSAGGFLGLFNPSTRDQTQTQIVSVEFDLYANPEWDLPYEHVGINKNFEV
;
A
#
# COMPACT_ATOMS: atom_id res chain seq x y z
N MET A 1 17.24 8.00 4.12
CA MET A 1 16.18 7.20 3.47
C MET A 1 16.71 5.80 3.24
N SER A 2 15.90 4.77 3.44
CA SER A 2 16.24 3.38 3.12
C SER A 2 15.31 2.88 2.00
N ALA A 3 15.81 1.97 1.15
CA ALA A 3 15.02 1.30 0.13
C ALA A 3 14.56 -0.06 0.67
N SER A 4 13.26 -0.30 0.63
CA SER A 4 12.63 -1.47 1.22
C SER A 4 11.52 -2.01 0.31
N PHE A 5 11.11 -3.26 0.57
CA PHE A 5 10.06 -3.96 -0.17
C PHE A 5 8.94 -4.39 0.77
N ALA A 6 7.70 -4.11 0.40
CA ALA A 6 6.50 -4.58 1.09
C ALA A 6 5.61 -5.35 0.10
N ALA A 7 5.23 -6.56 0.48
CA ALA A 7 4.25 -7.37 -0.25
C ALA A 7 3.17 -7.87 0.71
N TRP A 8 1.92 -7.83 0.27
CA TRP A 8 0.80 -8.30 1.06
C TRP A 8 0.01 -9.38 0.30
N ASP A 9 0.05 -10.61 0.81
CA ASP A 9 -0.76 -11.72 0.32
C ASP A 9 -1.92 -12.01 1.29
N LYS A 10 -3.13 -12.09 0.75
CA LYS A 10 -4.25 -12.75 1.39
C LYS A 10 -4.47 -14.08 0.67
N SER A 11 -3.87 -15.15 1.15
CA SER A 11 -4.30 -16.50 0.77
C SER A 11 -5.63 -16.81 1.44
N SER A 12 -6.75 -16.50 0.76
CA SER A 12 -8.07 -16.91 1.26
C SER A 12 -8.27 -18.40 0.97
N THR A 13 -8.25 -19.22 2.01
CA THR A 13 -8.78 -20.58 1.93
C THR A 13 -10.31 -20.48 1.82
N LYS A 14 -10.83 -21.00 0.69
CA LYS A 14 -12.24 -21.19 0.28
C LYS A 14 -12.81 -20.14 -0.70
N GLU A 15 -12.79 -20.56 -1.97
CA GLU A 15 -13.79 -20.30 -3.02
C GLU A 15 -14.17 -18.86 -3.41
N ARG A 16 -13.25 -17.91 -3.22
CA ARG A 16 -13.13 -16.81 -4.17
C ARG A 16 -11.67 -16.76 -4.60
N ALA A 17 -11.39 -17.02 -5.87
CA ALA A 17 -10.07 -16.82 -6.49
C ALA A 17 -9.77 -15.31 -6.56
N GLY A 18 -9.73 -14.64 -5.41
CA GLY A 18 -9.35 -13.24 -5.29
C GLY A 18 -7.83 -13.17 -5.18
N TYR A 19 -7.21 -12.40 -6.05
CA TYR A 19 -5.80 -12.06 -5.94
C TYR A 19 -5.57 -11.14 -4.72
N GLY A 20 -4.31 -11.01 -4.28
CA GLY A 20 -3.91 -10.09 -3.20
C GLY A 20 -4.20 -8.62 -3.55
N ASN A 21 -3.97 -7.70 -2.60
CA ASN A 21 -4.25 -6.27 -2.84
C ASN A 21 -3.15 -5.60 -3.68
N GLY A 22 -1.92 -6.11 -3.63
CA GLY A 22 -0.81 -5.55 -4.40
C GLY A 22 0.53 -5.69 -3.69
N LEU A 23 1.52 -5.00 -4.24
CA LEU A 23 2.86 -4.85 -3.67
C LEU A 23 3.41 -3.47 -3.94
N ALA A 24 4.38 -3.02 -3.14
CA ALA A 24 5.03 -1.74 -3.33
C ALA A 24 6.54 -1.78 -3.09
N PHE A 25 7.28 -1.05 -3.92
CA PHE A 25 8.66 -0.64 -3.68
C PHE A 25 8.65 0.75 -3.08
N PHE A 26 9.43 1.00 -2.03
CA PHE A 26 9.34 2.29 -1.35
C PHE A 26 10.66 2.80 -0.78
N LEU A 27 10.73 4.12 -0.69
CA LEU A 27 11.72 4.87 0.07
C LEU A 27 11.05 5.47 1.29
N ALA A 28 11.60 5.23 2.47
CA ALA A 28 11.07 5.75 3.74
C ALA A 28 12.20 6.25 4.65
N PRO A 29 11.87 6.94 5.78
CA PRO A 29 12.82 7.20 6.86
C PRO A 29 13.54 5.92 7.31
N ILE A 30 14.76 6.06 7.82
CA ILE A 30 15.62 4.92 8.17
C ILE A 30 15.06 4.04 9.29
N ASP A 31 14.20 4.63 10.11
CA ASP A 31 13.52 4.06 11.27
C ASP A 31 12.06 3.69 10.96
N PHE A 32 11.65 3.70 9.68
CA PHE A 32 10.31 3.29 9.30
C PHE A 32 10.00 1.89 9.80
N GLN A 33 8.86 1.77 10.47
CA GLN A 33 8.27 0.51 10.91
C GLN A 33 6.92 0.35 10.21
N ILE A 34 6.57 -0.88 9.85
CA ILE A 34 5.25 -1.19 9.30
C ILE A 34 4.19 -0.73 10.30
N PRO A 35 3.30 0.22 9.94
CA PRO A 35 2.27 0.69 10.86
C PRO A 35 1.32 -0.44 11.24
N PRO A 36 0.78 -0.46 12.47
CA PRO A 36 -0.29 -1.38 12.79
C PRO A 36 -1.52 -1.09 11.93
N ASN A 37 -2.30 -2.14 11.62
CA ASN A 37 -3.51 -2.05 10.79
C ASN A 37 -3.27 -1.52 9.36
N SER A 38 -2.15 -1.92 8.76
CA SER A 38 -1.70 -1.52 7.41
C SER A 38 -1.93 -2.57 6.31
N ALA A 39 -2.78 -3.56 6.58
CA ALA A 39 -3.09 -4.63 5.65
C ALA A 39 -3.99 -4.17 4.49
N GLY A 40 -4.03 -4.95 3.39
CA GLY A 40 -4.90 -4.67 2.25
C GLY A 40 -4.37 -3.53 1.39
N GLY A 41 -5.26 -2.65 0.90
CA GLY A 41 -4.92 -1.49 0.05
C GLY A 41 -3.99 -0.45 0.71
N PHE A 42 -3.63 -0.62 1.97
CA PHE A 42 -2.57 0.19 2.60
C PHE A 42 -1.15 -0.34 2.33
N LEU A 43 -1.03 -1.53 1.73
CA LEU A 43 0.21 -2.17 1.27
C LEU A 43 1.34 -2.25 2.32
N GLY A 44 1.01 -2.20 3.61
CA GLY A 44 1.99 -2.17 4.70
C GLY A 44 2.70 -0.82 4.89
N LEU A 45 2.32 0.21 4.14
CA LEU A 45 2.97 1.53 4.15
C LEU A 45 2.21 2.56 5.00
N PHE A 46 0.89 2.47 5.01
CA PHE A 46 0.00 3.41 5.69
C PHE A 46 -1.00 2.70 6.60
N ASN A 47 -1.74 3.46 7.37
CA ASN A 47 -2.92 2.99 8.08
C ASN A 47 -3.98 4.09 8.08
N PRO A 48 -5.20 3.84 8.58
CA PRO A 48 -6.26 4.84 8.58
C PRO A 48 -5.90 6.17 9.25
N SER A 49 -4.91 6.20 10.16
CA SER A 49 -4.47 7.41 10.85
C SER A 49 -3.35 8.16 10.13
N THR A 50 -2.55 7.48 9.29
CA THR A 50 -1.40 8.08 8.59
C THR A 50 -1.65 8.38 7.12
N ARG A 51 -2.68 7.78 6.50
CA ARG A 51 -2.96 7.95 5.07
C ARG A 51 -3.19 9.42 4.68
N ASP A 52 -3.88 10.20 5.52
CA ASP A 52 -4.20 11.59 5.24
C ASP A 52 -3.15 12.57 5.79
N GLN A 53 -2.03 12.06 6.31
CA GLN A 53 -0.96 12.87 6.89
C GLN A 53 0.04 13.31 5.82
N THR A 54 0.12 14.62 5.60
CA THR A 54 1.11 15.24 4.70
C THR A 54 2.56 15.13 5.19
N GLN A 55 2.75 14.76 6.47
CA GLN A 55 4.04 14.63 7.13
C GLN A 55 4.68 13.25 6.98
N THR A 56 3.98 12.29 6.37
CA THR A 56 4.65 11.07 5.92
C THR A 56 5.73 11.45 4.90
N GLN A 57 6.84 10.71 4.88
CA GLN A 57 7.98 10.95 4.00
C GLN A 57 8.28 9.68 3.21
N ILE A 58 7.23 9.17 2.56
CA ILE A 58 7.29 7.91 1.81
C ILE A 58 7.12 8.23 0.33
N VAL A 59 7.97 7.65 -0.50
CA VAL A 59 7.77 7.61 -1.95
C VAL A 59 7.66 6.14 -2.34
N SER A 60 6.61 5.77 -3.07
CA SER A 60 6.38 4.39 -3.47
C SER A 60 6.06 4.25 -4.95
N VAL A 61 6.43 3.08 -5.49
CA VAL A 61 5.89 2.56 -6.73
C VAL A 61 5.04 1.35 -6.36
N GLU A 62 3.75 1.43 -6.60
CA GLU A 62 2.81 0.36 -6.25
C GLU A 62 2.29 -0.36 -7.48
N PHE A 63 1.95 -1.63 -7.28
CA PHE A 63 1.25 -2.47 -8.23
C PHE A 63 -0.04 -2.88 -7.54
N ASP A 64 -1.08 -2.07 -7.73
CA ASP A 64 -2.38 -2.23 -7.09
C ASP A 64 -3.26 -3.16 -7.93
N LEU A 65 -3.70 -4.25 -7.30
CA LEU A 65 -4.51 -5.30 -7.91
C LEU A 65 -5.97 -5.27 -7.43
N TYR A 66 -6.34 -4.30 -6.60
CA TYR A 66 -7.65 -4.18 -6.02
C TYR A 66 -8.10 -2.71 -5.90
N ALA A 67 -8.95 -2.28 -6.83
CA ALA A 67 -9.54 -0.94 -6.77
C ALA A 67 -10.39 -0.75 -5.50
N ASN A 68 -9.95 0.10 -4.58
CA ASN A 68 -10.75 0.59 -3.45
C ASN A 68 -11.61 1.79 -3.90
N PRO A 69 -12.94 1.64 -4.06
CA PRO A 69 -13.79 2.68 -4.66
C PRO A 69 -13.83 4.00 -3.88
N GLU A 70 -13.44 3.99 -2.62
CA GLU A 70 -13.43 5.15 -1.76
C GLU A 70 -12.26 6.11 -2.04
N TRP A 71 -11.16 5.64 -2.64
CA TRP A 71 -9.97 6.46 -2.88
C TRP A 71 -9.16 6.13 -4.14
N ASP A 72 -9.39 4.99 -4.80
CA ASP A 72 -8.64 4.57 -6.00
C ASP A 72 -9.36 4.83 -7.32
N LEU A 73 -8.58 4.71 -8.39
CA LEU A 73 -9.10 4.52 -9.74
C LEU A 73 -9.87 3.20 -9.86
N PRO A 74 -10.93 3.13 -10.70
CA PRO A 74 -11.79 1.95 -10.80
C PRO A 74 -11.16 0.81 -11.65
N TYR A 75 -9.84 0.64 -11.57
CA TYR A 75 -9.08 -0.39 -12.28
C TYR A 75 -7.72 -0.67 -11.61
N GLU A 76 -7.18 -1.86 -11.87
CA GLU A 76 -5.82 -2.27 -11.49
C GLU A 76 -4.79 -1.37 -12.16
N HIS A 77 -3.77 -0.92 -11.43
CA HIS A 77 -2.85 0.10 -11.93
C HIS A 77 -1.45 0.00 -11.30
N VAL A 78 -0.54 0.79 -11.88
CA VAL A 78 0.78 1.04 -11.32
C VAL A 78 0.84 2.53 -10.97
N GLY A 79 1.04 2.82 -9.69
CA GLY A 79 1.08 4.18 -9.14
C GLY A 79 2.50 4.63 -8.80
N ILE A 80 2.77 5.94 -8.88
CA ILE A 80 3.96 6.57 -8.32
C ILE A 80 3.48 7.61 -7.31
N ASN A 81 3.64 7.28 -6.04
CA ASN A 81 2.96 8.01 -4.98
C ASN A 81 3.96 8.78 -4.14
N LYS A 82 3.56 10.00 -3.76
CA LYS A 82 4.18 10.76 -2.69
C LYS A 82 3.23 10.70 -1.50
N ASN A 83 3.66 10.05 -0.44
CA ASN A 83 2.80 9.65 0.67
C ASN A 83 1.69 8.71 0.17
N PHE A 84 0.47 8.81 0.71
CA PHE A 84 -0.63 7.92 0.36
C PHE A 84 -1.31 8.28 -0.97
N GLU A 85 -1.07 9.47 -1.52
CA GLU A 85 -1.81 9.98 -2.68
C GLU A 85 -1.71 9.00 -3.86
N VAL A 86 -2.88 8.45 -4.23
CA VAL A 86 -3.14 7.58 -5.39
C VAL A 86 -3.51 8.44 -6.60
#